data_AF-A0A9P4HL92-F1
#
_entry.id   AF-A0A9P4HL92-F1
#
_cell.length_a   1.000
_cell.length_b   1.000
_cell.length_c   1.000
_cell.angle_alpha   90.00
_cell.angle_beta   90.00
_cell.angle_gamma   90.00
#
_symmetry.space_group_name_H-M   'P 1'
#
loop_
_entity.id
_entity.type
_entity.pdbx_description
1 polymer ?
#
loop_
_entity_poly.entity_id
_entity_poly.type
_entity_poly.pdbx_seq_one_letter_code
_entity_poly.pdbx_strand_id
1 'polypeptide(L)'
;IAEISRIVHYLKKHAVGKTVEAVKTQEDTIIYGKVGTSASEFEKAITGKKILDARQQGKYFWLVMDSPPHPLMHFGMSGWMKFNNDDSAYYRPTKAGEEEWPPKFWKFVLQLKGEPKSEVAFVDPRRLGRIRLVNVKAEDMRKTTPLKENGPDPVIDKEILTVEWLSKKLRSKKVPVKALLLDQANISGIGNWVGDEIMYHARLHPEQYSNTFSDEQIKRLHNSMMYVCDTAVELLAESDKFPPDWLMKHRWSKGKKDVSKLPTGEKITFLKVGGRTSAIVPSLQKKTAAVAGDVSEGAVEDESEEAEVKPKKGGKRKAAMEEDDAEPASEEAQTAKPKRVRKKVEKSVKEESEDGAEEEAAPVTKKAKKATNGATKNAKKIEAAVKSEDTTGRRRSGRAKATTASYLDDSSS
;
A
#
# COMPACT_ATOMS: atom_id res chain seq x y z
N ILE A 1 5.69 3.36 5.17
CA ILE A 1 6.78 3.92 5.99
C ILE A 1 7.62 4.89 5.18
N ALA A 2 8.41 4.45 4.20
CA ALA A 2 9.28 5.31 3.39
C ALA A 2 8.56 6.54 2.77
N GLU A 3 7.33 6.35 2.27
CA GLU A 3 6.48 7.42 1.74
C GLU A 3 6.10 8.48 2.81
N ILE A 4 5.99 8.08 4.07
CA ILE A 4 5.76 8.99 5.20
C ILE A 4 7.05 9.71 5.55
N SER A 5 8.18 9.00 5.59
CA SER A 5 9.50 9.59 5.84
C SER A 5 9.87 10.64 4.79
N ARG A 6 9.54 10.42 3.51
CA ARG A 6 9.64 11.41 2.43
C ARG A 6 8.89 12.68 2.82
N ILE A 7 7.61 12.57 3.18
CA ILE A 7 6.80 13.75 3.49
C ILE A 7 7.26 14.43 4.78
N VAL A 8 7.68 13.69 5.80
CA VAL A 8 8.30 14.29 7.00
C VAL A 8 9.58 15.05 6.65
N HIS A 9 10.42 14.53 5.75
CA HIS A 9 11.59 15.26 5.24
C HIS A 9 11.19 16.58 4.57
N TYR A 10 10.22 16.59 3.66
CA TYR A 10 9.76 17.82 3.00
C TYR A 10 9.03 18.79 3.96
N LEU A 11 8.28 18.29 4.94
CA LEU A 11 7.69 19.11 6.00
C LEU A 11 8.79 19.77 6.87
N LYS A 12 9.87 19.05 7.20
CA LYS A 12 11.03 19.63 7.89
C LYS A 12 11.74 20.68 7.04
N LYS A 13 11.90 20.43 5.74
CA LYS A 13 12.54 21.35 4.78
C LYS A 13 11.74 22.65 4.56
N HIS A 14 10.40 22.55 4.48
CA HIS A 14 9.57 23.67 3.99
C HIS A 14 8.62 24.28 5.01
N ALA A 15 8.23 23.55 6.06
CA ALA A 15 7.17 23.97 6.99
C ALA A 15 7.63 24.16 8.44
N VAL A 16 8.56 23.34 8.93
CA VAL A 16 9.10 23.47 10.29
C VAL A 16 9.81 24.82 10.46
N GLY A 17 9.62 25.44 11.63
CA GLY A 17 10.11 26.77 11.96
C GLY A 17 9.19 27.92 11.53
N LYS A 18 8.27 27.70 10.59
CA LYS A 18 7.34 28.73 10.10
C LYS A 18 6.06 28.82 10.93
N THR A 19 5.41 29.97 10.86
CA THR A 19 4.07 30.21 11.40
C THR A 19 3.02 30.01 10.31
N VAL A 20 1.93 29.33 10.63
CA VAL A 20 0.78 29.21 9.73
C VAL A 20 0.05 30.55 9.70
N GLU A 21 0.07 31.22 8.55
CA GLU A 21 -0.62 32.50 8.34
C GLU A 21 -2.13 32.29 8.26
N ALA A 22 -2.54 31.30 7.47
CA ALA A 22 -3.92 30.92 7.25
C ALA A 22 -3.99 29.43 6.90
N VAL A 23 -5.14 28.82 7.15
CA VAL A 23 -5.46 27.48 6.66
C VAL A 23 -6.69 27.59 5.78
N LYS A 24 -6.62 27.06 4.57
CA LYS A 24 -7.80 26.82 3.73
C LYS A 24 -8.22 25.39 3.96
N THR A 25 -9.53 25.12 4.11
CA THR A 25 -10.04 23.76 4.29
C THR A 25 -11.18 23.42 3.33
N GLN A 26 -11.40 22.13 3.08
CA GLN A 26 -12.65 21.61 2.49
C GLN A 26 -13.33 20.71 3.52
N GLU A 27 -14.62 20.93 3.79
CA GLU A 27 -15.36 20.05 4.71
C GLU A 27 -15.54 18.65 4.09
N ASP A 28 -15.13 17.63 4.84
CA ASP A 28 -15.13 16.23 4.39
C ASP A 28 -15.31 15.32 5.60
N THR A 29 -16.57 14.95 5.85
CA THR A 29 -17.01 14.09 6.96
C THR A 29 -16.34 12.71 7.00
N ILE A 30 -15.70 12.26 5.91
CA ILE A 30 -14.95 11.00 5.87
C ILE A 30 -13.50 11.19 6.31
N ILE A 31 -12.86 12.30 5.93
CA ILE A 31 -11.47 12.62 6.26
C ILE A 31 -11.35 13.12 7.70
N TYR A 32 -12.20 14.06 8.10
CA TYR A 32 -12.22 14.69 9.42
C TYR A 32 -13.25 14.01 10.34
N GLY A 33 -14.52 13.95 9.93
CA GLY A 33 -15.63 13.52 10.80
C GLY A 33 -15.47 12.12 11.40
N LYS A 34 -14.98 11.14 10.62
CA LYS A 34 -14.71 9.76 11.10
C LYS A 34 -13.63 9.64 12.17
N VAL A 35 -12.95 10.74 12.54
CA VAL A 35 -11.91 10.77 13.57
C VAL A 35 -12.14 11.88 14.61
N GLY A 36 -13.38 12.39 14.71
CA GLY A 36 -13.76 13.34 15.76
C GLY A 36 -13.15 14.74 15.56
N THR A 37 -13.16 15.23 14.33
CA THR A 37 -12.70 16.57 13.95
C THR A 37 -13.56 17.07 12.80
N SER A 38 -13.75 18.38 12.68
CA SER A 38 -14.31 19.06 11.50
C SER A 38 -13.24 19.89 10.79
N ALA A 39 -13.49 20.28 9.54
CA ALA A 39 -12.59 21.16 8.81
C ALA A 39 -12.47 22.54 9.48
N SER A 40 -13.58 23.08 10.01
CA SER A 40 -13.59 24.37 10.73
C SER A 40 -12.79 24.33 12.04
N GLU A 41 -12.85 23.24 12.81
CA GLU A 41 -12.02 23.08 14.01
C GLU A 41 -10.54 23.00 13.66
N PHE A 42 -10.20 22.24 12.61
CA PHE A 42 -8.82 22.15 12.10
C PHE A 42 -8.27 23.52 11.68
N GLU A 43 -9.06 24.28 10.92
CA GLU A 43 -8.71 25.63 10.48
C GLU A 43 -8.42 26.57 11.66
N LYS A 44 -9.36 26.64 12.62
CA LYS A 44 -9.26 27.49 13.82
C LYS A 44 -8.10 27.09 14.73
N ALA A 45 -7.85 25.79 14.90
CA ALA A 45 -6.85 25.29 15.85
C ALA A 45 -5.40 25.36 15.35
N ILE A 46 -5.20 25.49 14.04
CA ILE A 46 -3.86 25.48 13.39
C ILE A 46 -3.45 26.87 12.87
N THR A 47 -4.40 27.73 12.50
CA THR A 47 -4.12 29.11 12.06
C THR A 47 -3.42 29.91 13.17
N GLY A 48 -2.41 30.70 12.80
CA GLY A 48 -1.62 31.55 13.71
C GLY A 48 -0.50 30.84 14.48
N LYS A 49 -0.49 29.50 14.53
CA LYS A 49 0.51 28.73 15.28
C LYS A 49 1.81 28.49 14.52
N LYS A 50 2.91 28.38 15.26
CA LYS A 50 4.23 27.97 14.76
C LYS A 50 4.33 26.45 14.72
N ILE A 51 4.91 25.93 13.64
CA ILE A 51 5.29 24.52 13.48
C ILE A 51 6.70 24.34 14.07
N LEU A 52 6.83 23.54 15.13
CA LEU A 52 8.10 23.27 15.81
C LEU A 52 8.86 22.07 15.23
N ASP A 53 8.16 21.03 14.78
CA ASP A 53 8.75 19.80 14.25
C ASP A 53 7.72 19.05 13.38
N ALA A 54 8.18 18.07 12.60
CA ALA A 54 7.36 17.09 11.91
C ALA A 54 7.84 15.68 12.27
N ARG A 55 6.92 14.81 12.68
CA ARG A 55 7.23 13.47 13.24
C ARG A 55 6.33 12.40 12.64
N GLN A 56 6.70 11.13 12.82
CA GLN A 56 5.96 9.98 12.32
C GLN A 56 5.95 8.80 13.29
N GLN A 57 5.04 7.87 13.04
CA GLN A 57 5.10 6.49 13.50
C GLN A 57 4.36 5.60 12.47
N GLY A 58 5.10 4.72 11.82
CA GLY A 58 4.64 3.71 10.88
C GLY A 58 4.03 4.28 9.59
N LYS A 59 2.72 4.52 9.62
CA LYS A 59 1.95 5.11 8.50
C LYS A 59 1.30 6.46 8.84
N TYR A 60 1.49 6.93 10.06
CA TYR A 60 0.99 8.20 10.56
C TYR A 60 2.12 9.22 10.64
N PHE A 61 1.78 10.50 10.44
CA PHE A 61 2.66 11.64 10.66
C PHE A 61 1.89 12.81 11.25
N TRP A 62 2.59 13.68 11.97
CA TRP A 62 2.01 14.87 12.58
C TRP A 62 2.97 16.05 12.55
N LEU A 63 2.39 17.24 12.64
CA LEU A 63 3.16 18.44 12.99
C LEU A 63 3.12 18.60 14.51
N VAL A 64 4.25 18.96 15.09
CA VAL A 64 4.31 19.48 16.45
C VAL A 64 4.10 20.98 16.36
N MET A 65 3.03 21.48 16.96
CA MET A 65 2.75 22.91 17.04
C MET A 65 3.37 23.50 18.31
N ASP A 66 3.51 24.83 18.38
CA ASP A 66 3.92 25.55 19.59
C ASP A 66 3.03 25.28 20.82
N SER A 67 1.76 24.96 20.55
CA SER A 67 0.71 24.76 21.54
C SER A 67 -0.28 23.70 21.04
N PRO A 68 -0.77 22.78 21.90
CA PRO A 68 -1.82 21.84 21.53
C PRO A 68 -3.10 22.54 21.02
N PRO A 69 -3.94 21.88 20.21
CA PRO A 69 -3.76 20.53 19.68
C PRO A 69 -2.76 20.47 18.51
N HIS A 70 -2.28 19.25 18.27
CA HIS A 70 -1.36 18.91 17.18
C HIS A 70 -2.11 18.16 16.05
N PRO A 71 -1.90 18.48 14.76
CA PRO A 71 -2.58 17.82 13.66
C PRO A 71 -1.91 16.47 13.33
N LEU A 72 -2.65 15.37 13.52
CA LEU A 72 -2.22 14.01 13.20
C LEU A 72 -2.91 13.50 11.93
N MET A 73 -2.10 13.00 11.00
CA MET A 73 -2.49 12.69 9.62
C MET A 73 -2.13 11.26 9.22
N HIS A 74 -2.89 10.73 8.28
CA HIS A 74 -2.66 9.43 7.63
C HIS A 74 -3.12 9.52 6.17
N PHE A 75 -2.37 8.98 5.20
CA PHE A 75 -2.70 9.08 3.78
C PHE A 75 -3.72 8.06 3.25
N GLY A 76 -3.97 6.97 3.98
CA GLY A 76 -4.80 5.88 3.46
C GLY A 76 -4.09 5.14 2.32
N MET A 77 -4.67 5.16 1.12
CA MET A 77 -4.10 4.52 -0.08
C MET A 77 -3.71 5.49 -1.21
N SER A 78 -4.05 6.77 -1.10
CA SER A 78 -3.91 7.75 -2.18
C SER A 78 -3.68 9.18 -1.69
N GLY A 79 -3.58 9.38 -0.38
CA GLY A 79 -3.19 10.66 0.18
C GLY A 79 -1.73 10.98 -0.14
N TRP A 80 -1.45 12.26 -0.33
CA TRP A 80 -0.11 12.81 -0.52
C TRP A 80 -0.09 14.29 -0.13
N MET A 81 1.07 14.95 -0.19
CA MET A 81 1.18 16.41 -0.01
C MET A 81 1.93 17.04 -1.17
N LYS A 82 1.43 18.19 -1.67
CA LYS A 82 2.15 19.07 -2.61
C LYS A 82 2.71 20.27 -1.85
N PHE A 83 3.88 20.72 -2.26
CA PHE A 83 4.53 21.95 -1.82
C PHE A 83 4.56 22.89 -3.03
N ASN A 84 4.08 24.12 -2.90
CA ASN A 84 4.01 25.07 -4.03
C ASN A 84 5.39 25.49 -4.56
N ASN A 85 6.45 25.25 -3.78
CA ASN A 85 7.82 25.68 -4.01
C ASN A 85 8.80 24.52 -4.25
N ASP A 86 8.31 23.27 -4.36
CA ASP A 86 9.15 22.08 -4.55
C ASP A 86 8.39 20.92 -5.22
N ASP A 87 8.47 20.86 -6.55
CA ASP A 87 7.88 19.76 -7.33
C ASP A 87 8.55 18.41 -7.07
N SER A 88 9.77 18.38 -6.52
CA SER A 88 10.44 17.11 -6.22
C SER A 88 9.68 16.30 -5.17
N ALA A 89 8.81 16.89 -4.35
CA ALA A 89 8.03 16.16 -3.35
C ALA A 89 7.03 15.14 -3.94
N TYR A 90 6.57 15.31 -5.18
CA TYR A 90 5.43 14.58 -5.74
C TYR A 90 5.79 13.17 -6.28
N TYR A 91 4.91 12.19 -6.05
CA TYR A 91 5.09 10.77 -6.44
C TYR A 91 4.87 10.46 -7.93
N ARG A 92 4.38 11.43 -8.70
CA ARG A 92 4.22 11.31 -10.15
C ARG A 92 4.78 12.58 -10.76
N PRO A 93 5.54 12.53 -11.86
CA PRO A 93 5.83 13.76 -12.59
C PRO A 93 4.50 14.41 -12.99
N THR A 94 4.33 15.68 -12.63
CA THR A 94 3.20 16.50 -13.06
C THR A 94 3.16 16.48 -14.59
N LYS A 95 1.99 16.20 -15.19
CA LYS A 95 1.85 16.35 -16.64
C LYS A 95 2.06 17.82 -16.99
N ALA A 96 2.84 18.11 -18.02
CA ALA A 96 3.06 19.47 -18.48
C ALA A 96 1.70 20.18 -18.68
N GLY A 97 1.49 21.30 -17.96
CA GLY A 97 0.24 22.07 -17.94
C GLY A 97 -0.65 21.91 -16.69
N GLU A 98 -0.41 20.95 -15.78
CA GLU A 98 -1.17 20.83 -14.51
C GLU A 98 -0.54 21.64 -13.35
N GLU A 99 -0.37 22.95 -13.56
CA GLU A 99 0.13 23.91 -12.55
C GLU A 99 -0.96 24.48 -11.62
N GLU A 100 -2.19 23.97 -11.71
CA GLU A 100 -3.34 24.41 -10.91
C GLU A 100 -3.09 24.30 -9.39
N TRP A 101 -3.24 25.43 -8.69
CA TRP A 101 -3.10 25.51 -7.23
C TRP A 101 -4.32 26.20 -6.58
N PRO A 102 -4.94 25.61 -5.53
CA PRO A 102 -4.58 24.33 -4.90
C PRO A 102 -4.83 23.11 -5.81
N PRO A 103 -4.09 21.99 -5.62
CA PRO A 103 -4.23 20.81 -6.48
C PRO A 103 -5.62 20.16 -6.38
N LYS A 104 -6.11 19.55 -7.46
CA LYS A 104 -7.36 18.77 -7.46
C LYS A 104 -7.38 17.74 -6.31
N PHE A 105 -8.54 17.64 -5.65
CA PHE A 105 -8.78 16.78 -4.47
C PHE A 105 -8.03 17.17 -3.17
N TRP A 106 -7.57 18.42 -3.05
CA TRP A 106 -7.06 18.97 -1.79
C TRP A 106 -8.08 18.90 -0.64
N LYS A 107 -7.59 18.84 0.60
CA LYS A 107 -8.41 18.74 1.84
C LYS A 107 -8.11 19.86 2.83
N PHE A 108 -6.85 20.26 2.90
CA PHE A 108 -6.45 21.57 3.42
C PHE A 108 -5.24 22.10 2.63
N VAL A 109 -5.03 23.40 2.74
CA VAL A 109 -3.77 24.08 2.40
C VAL A 109 -3.31 24.89 3.60
N LEU A 110 -2.11 24.63 4.08
CA LEU A 110 -1.43 25.52 5.03
C LEU A 110 -0.74 26.62 4.24
N GLN A 111 -1.06 27.88 4.51
CA GLN A 111 -0.33 29.03 4.01
C GLN A 111 0.66 29.47 5.09
N LEU A 112 1.96 29.46 4.79
CA LEU A 112 3.01 29.64 5.78
C LEU A 112 3.69 31.00 5.60
N LYS A 113 3.88 31.72 6.72
CA LYS A 113 4.60 33.00 6.75
C LYS A 113 6.05 32.82 6.31
N GLY A 114 6.53 33.77 5.52
CA GLY A 114 7.91 33.85 5.02
C GLY A 114 7.94 34.20 3.54
N GLU A 115 9.13 34.60 3.08
CA GLU A 115 9.40 34.86 1.67
C GLU A 115 10.44 33.85 1.14
N PRO A 116 10.22 33.22 -0.03
CA PRO A 116 8.98 33.26 -0.83
C PRO A 116 7.81 32.56 -0.12
N LYS A 117 6.58 32.93 -0.50
CA LYS A 117 5.35 32.34 0.04
C LYS A 117 5.34 30.83 -0.14
N SER A 118 5.20 30.09 0.96
CA SER A 118 5.23 28.64 0.99
C SER A 118 3.86 28.10 1.40
N GLU A 119 3.29 27.26 0.54
CA GLU A 119 2.00 26.64 0.76
C GLU A 119 2.11 25.11 0.67
N VAL A 120 1.45 24.41 1.60
CA VAL A 120 1.49 22.95 1.69
C VAL A 120 0.07 22.40 1.63
N ALA A 121 -0.25 21.69 0.56
CA ALA A 121 -1.58 21.11 0.32
C ALA A 121 -1.60 19.62 0.65
N PHE A 122 -2.52 19.17 1.51
CA PHE A 122 -2.84 17.74 1.66
C PHE A 122 -3.89 17.36 0.63
N VAL A 123 -3.65 16.31 -0.14
CA VAL A 123 -4.50 15.87 -1.25
C VAL A 123 -4.88 14.41 -1.04
N ASP A 124 -6.15 14.04 -1.18
CA ASP A 124 -6.56 12.63 -1.21
C ASP A 124 -7.80 12.39 -2.09
N PRO A 125 -7.61 11.87 -3.32
CA PRO A 125 -8.71 11.60 -4.26
C PRO A 125 -9.69 10.52 -3.80
N ARG A 126 -9.28 9.55 -2.97
CA ARG A 126 -10.14 8.40 -2.58
C ARG A 126 -10.83 8.57 -1.23
N ARG A 127 -10.56 9.65 -0.49
CA ARG A 127 -11.14 9.95 0.84
C ARG A 127 -10.87 8.85 1.89
N LEU A 128 -9.66 8.28 1.83
CA LEU A 128 -9.16 7.21 2.70
C LEU A 128 -8.14 7.71 3.73
N GLY A 129 -7.59 8.90 3.53
CA GLY A 129 -6.78 9.60 4.51
C GLY A 129 -7.61 10.03 5.73
N ARG A 130 -6.92 10.40 6.81
CA ARG A 130 -7.56 10.92 8.03
C ARG A 130 -6.78 12.11 8.53
N ILE A 131 -7.49 13.12 9.01
CA ILE A 131 -6.91 14.31 9.63
C ILE A 131 -7.66 14.51 10.95
N ARG A 132 -6.93 14.51 12.06
CA ARG A 132 -7.48 14.74 13.41
C ARG A 132 -6.64 15.72 14.18
N LEU A 133 -7.28 16.44 15.10
CA LEU A 133 -6.60 17.22 16.13
C LEU A 133 -6.38 16.35 17.37
N VAL A 134 -5.16 16.36 17.94
CA VAL A 134 -4.84 15.64 19.18
C VAL A 134 -4.40 16.64 20.24
N ASN A 135 -5.21 16.80 21.28
CA ASN A 135 -4.98 17.77 22.35
C ASN A 135 -4.15 17.17 23.49
N VAL A 136 -2.85 16.97 23.25
CA VAL A 136 -1.88 16.43 24.23
C VAL A 136 -0.54 17.15 24.14
N LYS A 137 0.33 16.99 25.14
CA LYS A 137 1.74 17.39 25.01
C LYS A 137 2.42 16.64 23.86
N ALA A 138 3.38 17.29 23.19
CA ALA A 138 4.06 16.73 22.03
C ALA A 138 4.80 15.39 22.30
N GLU A 139 5.26 15.20 23.53
CA GLU A 139 5.90 13.97 24.03
C GLU A 139 4.92 12.81 24.21
N ASP A 140 3.65 13.11 24.55
CA ASP A 140 2.61 12.10 24.82
C ASP A 140 1.87 11.63 23.56
N MET A 141 2.17 12.21 22.39
CA MET A 141 1.49 11.90 21.12
C MET A 141 1.39 10.39 20.85
N ARG A 142 2.48 9.63 21.02
CA ARG A 142 2.52 8.17 20.79
C ARG A 142 1.67 7.36 21.79
N LYS A 143 1.23 7.96 22.91
CA LYS A 143 0.35 7.35 23.91
C LYS A 143 -1.15 7.49 23.57
N THR A 144 -1.49 8.17 22.45
CA THR A 144 -2.87 8.43 22.03
C THR A 144 -3.34 7.48 20.91
N THR A 145 -4.65 7.29 20.75
CA THR A 145 -5.22 6.51 19.63
C THR A 145 -5.14 7.34 18.34
N PRO A 146 -4.53 6.83 17.25
CA PRO A 146 -4.31 5.43 16.90
C PRO A 146 -2.83 4.99 16.99
N LEU A 147 -2.00 5.73 17.72
CA LEU A 147 -0.55 5.53 17.77
C LEU A 147 -0.13 4.54 18.85
N LYS A 148 -0.84 4.50 19.99
CA LYS A 148 -0.59 3.53 21.08
C LYS A 148 -0.88 2.09 20.67
N GLU A 149 -1.73 1.89 19.67
CA GLU A 149 -2.07 0.58 19.10
C GLU A 149 -1.08 0.10 18.04
N ASN A 150 -0.15 0.95 17.59
CA ASN A 150 0.90 0.57 16.64
C ASN A 150 2.03 -0.21 17.35
N GLY A 151 2.48 -1.29 16.74
CA GLY A 151 3.75 -1.93 17.07
C GLY A 151 4.94 -1.03 16.70
N PRO A 152 6.17 -1.46 17.06
CA PRO A 152 7.37 -0.68 16.79
C PRO A 152 7.55 -0.38 15.29
N ASP A 153 8.14 0.78 15.01
CA ASP A 153 8.47 1.30 13.69
C ASP A 153 9.91 0.89 13.33
N PRO A 154 10.17 0.20 12.21
CA PRO A 154 11.51 -0.32 11.86
C PRO A 154 12.54 0.74 11.47
N VAL A 155 12.15 2.02 11.38
CA VAL A 155 13.05 3.15 11.08
C VAL A 155 13.33 3.97 12.34
N ILE A 156 12.37 4.05 13.26
CA ILE A 156 12.47 4.86 14.49
C ILE A 156 12.81 4.03 15.73
N ASP A 157 12.17 2.87 15.92
CA ASP A 157 12.25 2.05 17.13
C ASP A 157 13.25 0.87 16.95
N LYS A 158 14.42 1.15 16.37
CA LYS A 158 15.40 0.12 15.97
C LYS A 158 15.97 -0.65 17.17
N GLU A 159 16.07 0.02 18.31
CA GLU A 159 16.46 -0.53 19.61
C GLU A 159 15.41 -1.48 20.21
N ILE A 160 14.13 -1.35 19.83
CA ILE A 160 13.07 -2.29 20.21
C ILE A 160 13.01 -3.45 19.22
N LEU A 161 13.16 -3.18 17.92
CA LEU A 161 13.13 -4.17 16.85
C LEU A 161 14.45 -4.92 16.72
N THR A 162 14.86 -5.64 17.77
CA THR A 162 16.03 -6.55 17.73
C THR A 162 15.67 -7.92 17.13
N VAL A 163 16.68 -8.77 16.89
CA VAL A 163 16.48 -10.15 16.41
C VAL A 163 15.75 -10.99 17.47
N GLU A 164 16.07 -10.78 18.75
CA GLU A 164 15.48 -11.46 19.90
C GLU A 164 14.01 -11.08 20.07
N TRP A 165 13.70 -9.77 19.94
CA TRP A 165 12.32 -9.28 19.93
C TRP A 165 11.53 -9.91 18.77
N LEU A 166 12.11 -9.92 17.56
CA LEU A 166 11.45 -10.49 16.38
C LEU A 166 11.23 -12.00 16.55
N SER A 167 12.20 -12.73 17.11
CA SER A 167 12.08 -14.16 17.41
C SER A 167 10.90 -14.43 18.35
N LYS A 168 10.85 -13.72 19.48
CA LYS A 168 9.73 -13.80 20.44
C LYS A 168 8.38 -13.47 19.78
N LYS A 169 8.34 -12.41 18.95
CA LYS A 169 7.12 -11.97 18.28
C LYS A 169 6.61 -12.99 17.26
N LEU A 170 7.49 -13.54 16.42
CA LEU A 170 7.15 -14.54 15.40
C LEU A 170 6.70 -15.86 16.06
N ARG A 171 7.40 -16.33 17.10
CA ARG A 171 7.04 -17.56 17.81
C ARG A 171 5.71 -17.46 18.55
N SER A 172 5.29 -16.26 18.97
CA SER A 172 4.01 -16.03 19.66
C SER A 172 2.74 -16.18 18.80
N LYS A 173 2.85 -16.36 17.47
CA LYS A 173 1.68 -16.42 16.57
C LYS A 173 1.82 -17.51 15.49
N LYS A 174 0.77 -18.32 15.30
CA LYS A 174 0.66 -19.25 14.16
C LYS A 174 -0.10 -18.60 12.99
N VAL A 175 0.52 -17.62 12.34
CA VAL A 175 -0.04 -16.92 11.16
C VAL A 175 1.00 -16.82 10.03
N PRO A 176 0.60 -16.70 8.76
CA PRO A 176 1.54 -16.45 7.66
C PRO A 176 2.44 -15.24 7.95
N VAL A 177 3.76 -15.40 7.78
CA VAL A 177 4.75 -14.37 8.13
C VAL A 177 4.44 -13.00 7.52
N LYS A 178 4.05 -12.94 6.23
CA LYS A 178 3.74 -11.66 5.59
C LYS A 178 2.45 -11.02 6.15
N ALA A 179 1.49 -11.82 6.62
CA ALA A 179 0.31 -11.29 7.31
C ALA A 179 0.71 -10.66 8.66
N LEU A 180 1.64 -11.27 9.40
CA LEU A 180 2.18 -10.72 10.66
C LEU A 180 2.89 -9.38 10.42
N LEU A 181 3.77 -9.29 9.41
CA LEU A 181 4.51 -8.07 9.06
C LEU A 181 3.61 -6.91 8.61
N LEU A 182 2.47 -7.20 7.97
CA LEU A 182 1.54 -6.17 7.50
C LEU A 182 0.51 -5.73 8.56
N ASP A 183 0.43 -6.40 9.70
CA ASP A 183 -0.40 -6.01 10.84
C ASP A 183 0.30 -4.89 11.62
N GLN A 184 -0.30 -3.71 11.63
CA GLN A 184 0.30 -2.50 12.19
C GLN A 184 0.46 -2.57 13.72
N ALA A 185 -0.31 -3.43 14.40
CA ALA A 185 -0.17 -3.70 15.84
C ALA A 185 0.98 -4.69 16.15
N ASN A 186 1.56 -5.33 15.13
CA ASN A 186 2.78 -6.12 15.28
C ASN A 186 4.00 -5.29 14.92
N ILE A 187 4.05 -4.75 13.70
CA ILE A 187 5.13 -3.88 13.21
C ILE A 187 4.47 -2.79 12.38
N SER A 188 4.69 -1.54 12.74
CA SER A 188 4.03 -0.43 12.08
C SER A 188 4.77 -0.02 10.80
N GLY A 189 4.07 0.60 9.86
CA GLY A 189 4.67 1.20 8.67
C GLY A 189 4.90 0.28 7.47
N ILE A 190 5.14 -1.02 7.67
CA ILE A 190 5.35 -1.98 6.58
C ILE A 190 4.09 -2.06 5.70
N GLY A 191 4.24 -1.72 4.41
CA GLY A 191 3.19 -1.74 3.39
C GLY A 191 3.28 -2.98 2.49
N ASN A 192 2.34 -3.17 1.58
CA ASN A 192 2.28 -4.42 0.78
C ASN A 192 3.52 -4.63 -0.11
N TRP A 193 4.08 -3.58 -0.69
CA TRP A 193 5.29 -3.69 -1.50
C TRP A 193 6.53 -3.91 -0.63
N VAL A 194 6.69 -3.14 0.45
CA VAL A 194 7.77 -3.30 1.44
C VAL A 194 7.78 -4.74 1.99
N GLY A 195 6.60 -5.28 2.32
CA GLY A 195 6.47 -6.66 2.78
C GLY A 195 6.76 -7.73 1.72
N ASP A 196 6.57 -7.46 0.42
CA ASP A 196 7.05 -8.37 -0.65
C ASP A 196 8.57 -8.31 -0.74
N GLU A 197 9.15 -7.10 -0.72
CA GLU A 197 10.58 -6.83 -0.84
C GLU A 197 11.38 -7.48 0.31
N ILE A 198 10.93 -7.31 1.55
CA ILE A 198 11.55 -7.94 2.73
C ILE A 198 11.55 -9.46 2.61
N MET A 199 10.44 -10.07 2.18
CA MET A 199 10.33 -11.51 2.03
C MET A 199 11.19 -12.05 0.87
N TYR A 200 11.37 -11.24 -0.19
CA TYR A 200 12.26 -11.52 -1.32
C TYR A 200 13.74 -11.50 -0.89
N HIS A 201 14.22 -10.42 -0.27
CA HIS A 201 15.59 -10.32 0.24
C HIS A 201 15.92 -11.39 1.30
N ALA A 202 14.97 -11.72 2.18
CA ALA A 202 15.15 -12.77 3.17
C ALA A 202 15.17 -14.19 2.57
N ARG A 203 14.72 -14.34 1.31
CA ARG A 203 14.49 -15.62 0.60
C ARG A 203 13.51 -16.55 1.31
N LEU A 204 12.44 -15.97 1.86
CA LEU A 204 11.44 -16.69 2.67
C LEU A 204 10.06 -16.64 2.00
N HIS A 205 9.31 -17.75 2.08
CA HIS A 205 7.99 -17.84 1.46
C HIS A 205 6.93 -17.10 2.32
N PRO A 206 6.13 -16.17 1.76
CA PRO A 206 5.26 -15.30 2.55
C PRO A 206 4.07 -16.01 3.21
N GLU A 207 3.72 -17.22 2.75
CA GLU A 207 2.67 -18.07 3.35
C GLU A 207 3.16 -18.95 4.51
N GLN A 208 4.48 -19.09 4.72
CA GLN A 208 5.02 -19.92 5.78
C GLN A 208 4.63 -19.35 7.15
N TYR A 209 4.23 -20.23 8.07
CA TYR A 209 3.82 -19.82 9.41
C TYR A 209 4.97 -19.17 10.17
N SER A 210 4.71 -18.05 10.84
CA SER A 210 5.73 -17.25 11.51
C SER A 210 6.45 -18.00 12.65
N ASN A 211 5.74 -18.87 13.36
CA ASN A 211 6.31 -19.66 14.45
C ASN A 211 7.18 -20.86 14.02
N THR A 212 7.26 -21.19 12.72
CA THR A 212 8.07 -22.31 12.22
C THR A 212 9.46 -21.90 11.72
N PHE A 213 9.85 -20.64 11.90
CA PHE A 213 11.12 -20.12 11.41
C PHE A 213 12.28 -20.53 12.33
N SER A 214 13.41 -20.94 11.74
CA SER A 214 14.66 -21.12 12.49
C SER A 214 15.27 -19.76 12.87
N ASP A 215 16.15 -19.72 13.88
CA ASP A 215 16.77 -18.45 14.31
C ASP A 215 17.62 -17.81 13.19
N GLU A 216 18.19 -18.62 12.29
CA GLU A 216 18.88 -18.13 11.10
C GLU A 216 17.90 -17.46 10.11
N GLN A 217 16.71 -18.04 9.89
CA GLN A 217 15.66 -17.43 9.08
C GLN A 217 15.14 -16.14 9.70
N ILE A 218 15.00 -16.09 11.03
CA ILE A 218 14.58 -14.91 11.79
C ILE A 218 15.62 -13.80 11.66
N LYS A 219 16.92 -14.13 11.79
CA LYS A 219 18.03 -13.18 11.60
C LYS A 219 18.10 -12.64 10.17
N ARG A 220 17.92 -13.49 9.14
CA ARG A 220 17.84 -13.03 7.73
C ARG A 220 16.63 -12.14 7.48
N LEU A 221 15.47 -12.46 8.07
CA LEU A 221 14.26 -11.64 7.97
C LEU A 221 14.45 -10.27 8.63
N HIS A 222 15.04 -10.23 9.82
CA HIS A 222 15.39 -8.99 10.53
C HIS A 222 16.33 -8.11 9.70
N ASN A 223 17.46 -8.66 9.25
CA ASN A 223 18.44 -7.93 8.43
C ASN A 223 17.80 -7.37 7.15
N SER A 224 16.95 -8.16 6.49
CA SER A 224 16.24 -7.74 5.26
C SER A 224 15.20 -6.65 5.54
N MET A 225 14.52 -6.72 6.69
CA MET A 225 13.58 -5.69 7.14
C MET A 225 14.27 -4.35 7.37
N MET A 226 15.39 -4.34 8.10
CA MET A 226 16.18 -3.12 8.32
C MET A 226 16.73 -2.59 7.00
N TYR A 227 17.39 -3.43 6.18
CA TYR A 227 17.95 -3.04 4.88
C TYR A 227 16.92 -2.40 3.94
N VAL A 228 15.77 -3.04 3.74
CA VAL A 228 14.73 -2.52 2.83
C VAL A 228 14.12 -1.23 3.38
N CYS A 229 13.81 -1.17 4.68
CA CYS A 229 13.21 0.02 5.28
C CYS A 229 14.18 1.22 5.25
N ASP A 230 15.45 1.02 5.57
CA ASP A 230 16.47 2.08 5.58
C ASP A 230 16.76 2.57 4.16
N THR A 231 17.07 1.67 3.22
CA THR A 231 17.34 2.03 1.81
C THR A 231 16.16 2.79 1.19
N ALA A 232 14.92 2.36 1.48
CA ALA A 232 13.74 3.04 0.96
C ALA A 232 13.52 4.44 1.57
N VAL A 233 13.92 4.66 2.83
CA VAL A 233 13.85 5.97 3.51
C VAL A 233 14.97 6.90 3.05
N GLU A 234 16.20 6.40 2.93
CA GLU A 234 17.37 7.14 2.45
C GLU A 234 17.13 7.67 1.04
N LEU A 235 16.58 6.82 0.15
CA LEU A 235 16.20 7.20 -1.21
C LEU A 235 14.86 7.94 -1.29
N LEU A 236 14.33 8.42 -0.15
CA LEU A 236 13.09 9.19 -0.02
C LEU A 236 11.87 8.55 -0.73
N ALA A 237 11.81 7.23 -0.82
CA ALA A 237 10.81 6.47 -1.59
C ALA A 237 10.75 6.76 -3.10
N GLU A 238 11.83 7.26 -3.71
CA GLU A 238 11.93 7.41 -5.18
C GLU A 238 12.22 6.07 -5.85
N SER A 239 11.17 5.45 -6.41
CA SER A 239 11.25 4.10 -7.02
C SER A 239 12.30 3.96 -8.12
N ASP A 240 12.61 5.05 -8.82
CA ASP A 240 13.57 5.05 -9.92
C ASP A 240 15.01 4.90 -9.40
N LYS A 241 15.29 5.50 -8.23
CA LYS A 241 16.58 5.42 -7.51
C LYS A 241 16.79 4.08 -6.79
N PHE A 242 15.73 3.31 -6.52
CA PHE A 242 15.86 1.99 -5.88
C PHE A 242 16.77 1.05 -6.72
N PRO A 243 17.53 0.12 -6.09
CA PRO A 243 18.40 -0.81 -6.80
C PRO A 243 17.68 -1.57 -7.93
N PRO A 244 18.34 -1.82 -9.08
CA PRO A 244 17.68 -2.33 -10.28
C PRO A 244 17.11 -3.75 -10.12
N ASP A 245 17.62 -4.52 -9.16
CA ASP A 245 17.27 -5.89 -8.82
C ASP A 245 16.12 -6.01 -7.79
N TRP A 246 15.66 -4.90 -7.19
CA TRP A 246 14.53 -4.89 -6.27
C TRP A 246 13.23 -5.33 -6.93
N LEU A 247 12.50 -6.23 -6.26
CA LEU A 247 11.23 -6.79 -6.71
C LEU A 247 10.18 -5.70 -6.98
N MET A 248 10.23 -4.61 -6.22
CA MET A 248 9.42 -3.40 -6.34
C MET A 248 9.42 -2.80 -7.74
N LYS A 249 10.52 -2.89 -8.51
CA LYS A 249 10.58 -2.35 -9.87
C LYS A 249 9.84 -3.25 -10.89
N HIS A 250 9.73 -4.55 -10.59
CA HIS A 250 9.29 -5.59 -11.55
C HIS A 250 7.91 -6.22 -11.23
N ARG A 251 7.38 -6.01 -10.02
CA ARG A 251 6.16 -6.64 -9.48
C ARG A 251 4.82 -6.12 -9.99
N TRP A 252 4.78 -5.29 -11.04
CA TRP A 252 3.56 -4.56 -11.45
C TRP A 252 2.73 -5.18 -12.59
N SER A 253 3.15 -6.31 -13.17
CA SER A 253 2.45 -6.92 -14.34
C SER A 253 1.40 -7.98 -13.99
N LYS A 254 0.81 -7.95 -12.78
CA LYS A 254 -0.21 -8.91 -12.39
C LYS A 254 -1.40 -8.88 -13.37
N GLY A 255 -1.68 -10.02 -14.01
CA GLY A 255 -2.80 -10.15 -14.96
C GLY A 255 -2.49 -9.71 -16.40
N LYS A 256 -1.24 -9.31 -16.70
CA LYS A 256 -0.78 -9.17 -18.09
C LYS A 256 -0.45 -10.55 -18.67
N LYS A 257 -0.47 -10.67 -20.01
CA LYS A 257 -0.09 -11.92 -20.71
C LYS A 257 1.38 -12.27 -20.49
N ASP A 258 2.24 -11.25 -20.43
CA ASP A 258 3.66 -11.43 -20.16
C ASP A 258 3.93 -11.70 -18.68
N VAL A 259 4.75 -12.72 -18.46
CA VAL A 259 5.26 -13.09 -17.14
C VAL A 259 6.26 -12.02 -16.68
N SER A 260 5.95 -11.31 -15.58
CA SER A 260 6.95 -10.50 -14.87
C SER A 260 8.18 -11.37 -14.54
N LYS A 261 9.37 -10.87 -14.88
CA LYS A 261 10.66 -11.46 -14.51
C LYS A 261 11.53 -10.43 -13.83
N LEU A 262 12.50 -10.89 -13.04
CA LEU A 262 13.61 -10.06 -12.59
C LEU A 262 14.64 -9.86 -13.73
N PRO A 263 15.56 -8.87 -13.62
CA PRO A 263 16.64 -8.67 -14.59
C PRO A 263 17.56 -9.89 -14.73
N THR A 264 17.69 -10.67 -13.66
CA THR A 264 18.42 -11.95 -13.56
C THR A 264 17.68 -13.12 -14.22
N GLY A 265 16.43 -12.93 -14.64
CA GLY A 265 15.65 -13.88 -15.44
C GLY A 265 14.61 -14.70 -14.67
N GLU A 266 14.65 -14.73 -13.33
CA GLU A 266 13.68 -15.49 -12.53
C GLU A 266 12.25 -14.98 -12.70
N LYS A 267 11.32 -15.93 -12.73
CA LYS A 267 9.88 -15.69 -12.87
C LYS A 267 9.27 -15.16 -11.57
N ILE A 268 8.58 -14.03 -11.67
CA ILE A 268 7.70 -13.52 -10.61
C ILE A 268 6.32 -14.15 -10.77
N THR A 269 5.74 -14.63 -9.67
CA THR A 269 4.36 -15.10 -9.60
C THR A 269 3.59 -14.34 -8.53
N PHE A 270 2.25 -14.48 -8.53
CA PHE A 270 1.37 -13.75 -7.63
C PHE A 270 0.43 -14.70 -6.90
N LEU A 271 0.41 -14.61 -5.56
CA LEU A 271 -0.50 -15.35 -4.69
C LEU A 271 -1.21 -14.40 -3.71
N LYS A 272 -2.11 -14.91 -2.84
CA LYS A 272 -2.83 -14.11 -1.85
C LYS A 272 -2.47 -14.52 -0.42
N VAL A 273 -1.80 -13.64 0.33
CA VAL A 273 -1.55 -13.84 1.78
C VAL A 273 -2.37 -12.85 2.58
N GLY A 274 -3.18 -13.34 3.53
CA GLY A 274 -4.03 -12.48 4.36
C GLY A 274 -4.96 -11.57 3.53
N GLY A 275 -5.54 -12.11 2.45
CA GLY A 275 -6.38 -11.39 1.49
C GLY A 275 -5.64 -10.43 0.54
N ARG A 276 -4.33 -10.18 0.74
CA ARG A 276 -3.54 -9.22 -0.04
C ARG A 276 -2.70 -9.94 -1.09
N THR A 277 -2.52 -9.31 -2.26
CA THR A 277 -1.68 -9.89 -3.32
C THR A 277 -0.20 -9.73 -2.97
N SER A 278 0.53 -10.84 -2.98
CA SER A 278 1.99 -10.88 -2.85
C SER A 278 2.61 -11.22 -4.19
N ALA A 279 3.64 -10.47 -4.58
CA ALA A 279 4.58 -10.89 -5.61
C ALA A 279 5.66 -11.76 -4.96
N ILE A 280 5.99 -12.90 -5.59
CA ILE A 280 7.05 -13.80 -5.11
C ILE A 280 7.92 -14.27 -6.27
N VAL A 281 9.12 -14.75 -5.94
CA VAL A 281 10.05 -15.40 -6.87
C VAL A 281 10.23 -16.86 -6.42
N PRO A 282 9.46 -17.83 -6.97
CA PRO A 282 9.37 -19.19 -6.40
C PRO A 282 10.69 -19.98 -6.40
N SER A 283 11.63 -19.67 -7.30
CA SER A 283 12.96 -20.28 -7.33
C SER A 283 13.81 -19.91 -6.11
N LEU A 284 13.59 -18.71 -5.53
CA LEU A 284 14.36 -18.16 -4.42
C LEU A 284 13.61 -18.30 -3.08
N GLN A 285 12.29 -18.10 -3.08
CA GLN A 285 11.45 -18.13 -1.88
C GLN A 285 10.79 -19.50 -1.72
N LYS A 286 11.55 -20.50 -1.27
CA LYS A 286 11.06 -21.88 -1.08
C LYS A 286 10.22 -22.01 0.20
N LYS A 287 9.20 -22.87 0.17
CA LYS A 287 8.52 -23.35 1.39
C LYS A 287 9.49 -24.28 2.13
N THR A 288 9.83 -23.96 3.38
CA THR A 288 10.78 -24.76 4.20
C THR A 288 10.12 -25.42 5.41
N ALA A 289 8.88 -25.01 5.72
CA ALA A 289 8.02 -25.59 6.74
C ALA A 289 6.56 -25.32 6.33
N ALA A 290 5.61 -25.82 7.14
CA ALA A 290 4.17 -25.73 6.88
C ALA A 290 3.70 -24.31 6.50
N VAL A 291 2.81 -24.24 5.50
CA VAL A 291 2.12 -23.02 5.09
C VAL A 291 0.60 -23.11 5.33
N ALA A 292 -0.08 -21.96 5.24
CA ALA A 292 -1.54 -21.93 5.23
C ALA A 292 -2.10 -22.64 3.98
N GLY A 293 -2.60 -23.87 4.18
CA GLY A 293 -3.13 -24.73 3.13
C GLY A 293 -2.74 -26.20 3.33
N ASP A 294 -1.58 -26.46 3.93
CA ASP A 294 -1.03 -27.81 4.09
C ASP A 294 -1.68 -28.61 5.25
N VAL A 295 -2.80 -28.15 5.81
CA VAL A 295 -3.44 -28.71 7.03
C VAL A 295 -4.84 -29.29 6.72
N SER A 296 -5.06 -29.77 5.49
CA SER A 296 -6.26 -30.53 5.11
C SER A 296 -5.98 -32.00 4.78
N GLU A 297 -4.72 -32.44 4.78
CA GLU A 297 -4.32 -33.84 4.63
C GLU A 297 -3.17 -34.14 5.61
N GLY A 298 -3.36 -35.10 6.52
CA GLY A 298 -2.33 -35.55 7.47
C GLY A 298 -2.41 -34.96 8.89
N ALA A 299 -3.48 -35.29 9.63
CA ALA A 299 -3.54 -35.14 11.09
C ALA A 299 -4.62 -36.06 11.71
N VAL A 300 -4.42 -37.38 11.58
CA VAL A 300 -4.91 -38.37 12.55
C VAL A 300 -3.71 -39.28 12.82
N GLU A 301 -2.86 -38.87 13.75
CA GLU A 301 -1.89 -39.77 14.36
C GLU A 301 -2.63 -40.51 15.48
N ASP A 302 -2.49 -41.84 15.46
CA ASP A 302 -3.24 -42.78 16.28
C ASP A 302 -2.46 -43.03 17.58
N GLU A 303 -2.87 -42.38 18.68
CA GLU A 303 -2.37 -42.71 20.02
C GLU A 303 -3.27 -43.75 20.66
N SER A 304 -2.85 -45.02 20.64
CA SER A 304 -3.22 -45.98 21.69
C SER A 304 -2.13 -47.04 21.89
N GLU A 305 -1.78 -47.26 23.15
CA GLU A 305 -0.69 -48.12 23.60
C GLU A 305 -1.11 -49.58 23.83
N GLU A 306 -0.10 -50.46 23.76
CA GLU A 306 0.02 -51.75 24.45
C GLU A 306 -0.94 -52.93 24.13
N ALA A 307 -0.51 -54.10 24.60
CA ALA A 307 -0.91 -55.41 24.08
C ALA A 307 -1.29 -56.39 25.20
N GLU A 308 -2.24 -57.30 24.94
CA GLU A 308 -2.25 -58.64 25.55
C GLU A 308 -3.19 -59.63 24.84
N VAL A 309 -3.11 -60.93 25.17
CA VAL A 309 -3.57 -62.05 24.30
C VAL A 309 -4.49 -63.07 25.01
N LYS A 310 -5.79 -63.07 24.64
CA LYS A 310 -6.76 -64.23 24.61
C LYS A 310 -7.08 -64.98 25.96
N PRO A 311 -8.05 -65.95 26.02
CA PRO A 311 -9.18 -66.31 25.12
C PRO A 311 -10.56 -66.65 25.78
N LYS A 312 -11.63 -66.65 24.95
CA LYS A 312 -12.85 -67.53 24.90
C LYS A 312 -13.66 -67.93 26.17
N LYS A 313 -14.95 -67.56 26.16
CA LYS A 313 -16.23 -68.34 26.34
C LYS A 313 -17.38 -67.31 26.54
N GLY A 314 -18.67 -67.50 26.23
CA GLY A 314 -19.46 -68.56 25.57
C GLY A 314 -20.93 -68.49 26.07
N GLY A 315 -21.96 -68.68 25.23
CA GLY A 315 -23.36 -68.86 25.68
C GLY A 315 -24.46 -68.14 24.87
N LYS A 316 -25.58 -68.85 24.61
CA LYS A 316 -26.83 -68.36 23.98
C LYS A 316 -27.97 -68.26 25.00
N ARG A 317 -28.91 -67.30 24.80
CA ARG A 317 -30.41 -67.38 24.84
C ARG A 317 -30.96 -65.95 25.09
N LYS A 318 -32.01 -65.38 24.45
CA LYS A 318 -33.27 -65.78 23.77
C LYS A 318 -34.53 -65.58 24.63
N ALA A 319 -35.27 -64.48 24.40
CA ALA A 319 -36.72 -64.22 24.63
C ALA A 319 -37.02 -62.81 24.03
N ALA A 320 -37.92 -62.65 23.05
CA ALA A 320 -39.39 -62.44 23.17
C ALA A 320 -39.72 -61.11 23.88
N MET A 321 -40.20 -60.02 23.24
CA MET A 321 -41.27 -59.81 22.23
C MET A 321 -42.68 -59.91 22.80
N GLU A 322 -43.31 -58.76 23.01
CA GLU A 322 -44.75 -58.54 22.92
C GLU A 322 -45.01 -57.03 22.71
N GLU A 323 -45.82 -56.72 21.69
CA GLU A 323 -46.45 -55.42 21.46
C GLU A 323 -47.91 -55.55 21.94
N ASP A 324 -48.52 -54.47 22.43
CA ASP A 324 -49.99 -54.36 22.39
C ASP A 324 -50.40 -52.89 22.18
N ASP A 325 -51.56 -52.71 21.58
CA ASP A 325 -51.98 -51.52 20.82
C ASP A 325 -53.09 -50.71 21.57
N ALA A 326 -53.67 -49.72 20.88
CA ALA A 326 -54.90 -48.95 21.18
C ALA A 326 -54.77 -47.54 21.80
N GLU A 327 -54.86 -46.57 20.89
CA GLU A 327 -55.33 -45.18 21.00
C GLU A 327 -56.81 -45.07 21.54
N PRO A 328 -57.42 -43.86 21.84
CA PRO A 328 -57.40 -42.66 20.97
C PRO A 328 -57.53 -41.23 21.59
N ALA A 329 -57.48 -40.23 20.68
CA ALA A 329 -58.09 -38.88 20.74
C ALA A 329 -57.45 -37.81 21.67
N SER A 330 -56.64 -36.87 21.13
CA SER A 330 -57.00 -35.50 20.65
C SER A 330 -57.25 -34.46 21.78
N GLU A 331 -56.87 -33.18 21.73
CA GLU A 331 -56.24 -32.28 20.72
C GLU A 331 -55.55 -31.11 21.49
N GLU A 332 -54.83 -30.09 20.99
CA GLU A 332 -54.45 -29.56 19.65
C GLU A 332 -53.06 -28.87 19.82
N ALA A 333 -52.71 -27.99 18.87
CA ALA A 333 -51.85 -26.82 19.02
C ALA A 333 -50.33 -27.06 18.96
N GLN A 334 -49.88 -27.39 17.74
CA GLN A 334 -48.89 -26.64 16.94
C GLN A 334 -47.61 -26.05 17.60
N THR A 335 -46.42 -26.08 16.99
CA THR A 335 -45.83 -26.86 15.87
C THR A 335 -44.30 -26.76 15.99
N ALA A 336 -43.57 -27.81 15.58
CA ALA A 336 -42.11 -27.77 15.45
C ALA A 336 -41.66 -27.79 13.98
N LYS A 337 -40.50 -27.18 13.67
CA LYS A 337 -39.85 -27.27 12.34
C LYS A 337 -38.43 -27.82 12.44
N PRO A 338 -38.06 -28.80 11.61
CA PRO A 338 -36.66 -29.00 11.23
C PRO A 338 -36.42 -29.16 9.72
N LYS A 339 -35.24 -28.69 9.27
CA LYS A 339 -34.39 -29.13 8.13
C LYS A 339 -35.05 -29.75 6.88
N ARG A 340 -34.76 -29.19 5.68
CA ARG A 340 -33.90 -29.90 4.68
C ARG A 340 -33.38 -29.10 3.46
N VAL A 341 -32.20 -29.54 3.06
CA VAL A 341 -31.40 -29.37 1.83
C VAL A 341 -32.16 -29.46 0.49
N ARG A 342 -31.69 -28.74 -0.55
CA ARG A 342 -31.71 -29.23 -1.95
C ARG A 342 -30.58 -28.62 -2.83
N LYS A 343 -30.38 -29.17 -4.03
CA LYS A 343 -29.12 -29.15 -4.83
C LYS A 343 -29.39 -28.85 -6.32
N LYS A 344 -28.68 -27.86 -6.88
CA LYS A 344 -28.16 -27.68 -8.27
C LYS A 344 -29.06 -27.98 -9.50
N VAL A 345 -29.10 -27.06 -10.50
CA VAL A 345 -28.70 -27.24 -11.92
C VAL A 345 -28.94 -25.96 -12.77
N GLU A 346 -28.22 -25.88 -13.89
CA GLU A 346 -27.99 -24.88 -14.97
C GLU A 346 -29.27 -24.27 -15.64
N LYS A 347 -29.28 -23.31 -16.60
CA LYS A 347 -28.32 -22.94 -17.68
C LYS A 347 -28.68 -21.61 -18.43
N SER A 348 -27.70 -20.96 -19.07
CA SER A 348 -27.71 -20.22 -20.39
C SER A 348 -28.53 -18.93 -20.72
N VAL A 349 -27.79 -17.87 -21.12
CA VAL A 349 -27.81 -17.10 -22.42
C VAL A 349 -28.63 -15.78 -22.64
N LYS A 350 -27.90 -14.73 -23.11
CA LYS A 350 -28.18 -13.52 -23.97
C LYS A 350 -29.45 -12.64 -23.80
N GLU A 351 -29.35 -11.30 -23.84
CA GLU A 351 -29.56 -10.34 -24.99
C GLU A 351 -30.91 -10.55 -25.71
N GLU A 352 -31.73 -9.54 -26.09
CA GLU A 352 -31.50 -8.09 -26.32
C GLU A 352 -32.86 -7.30 -26.36
N SER A 353 -32.83 -5.97 -26.15
CA SER A 353 -33.67 -4.87 -26.71
C SER A 353 -35.23 -4.86 -26.80
N GLU A 354 -35.75 -3.66 -27.14
CA GLU A 354 -37.13 -3.20 -27.49
C GLU A 354 -38.09 -2.88 -26.30
N ASP A 355 -38.72 -1.70 -26.09
CA ASP A 355 -38.91 -0.36 -26.72
C ASP A 355 -40.40 -0.03 -27.06
N GLY A 356 -40.77 1.26 -27.07
CA GLY A 356 -42.13 1.82 -27.29
C GLY A 356 -42.83 2.33 -25.99
N ALA A 357 -42.95 3.64 -25.70
CA ALA A 357 -43.74 4.73 -26.33
C ALA A 357 -45.22 4.73 -25.86
N GLU A 358 -45.97 5.83 -25.68
CA GLU A 358 -46.03 7.21 -26.25
C GLU A 358 -46.57 8.20 -25.16
N GLU A 359 -46.88 9.49 -25.38
CA GLU A 359 -46.26 10.65 -26.07
C GLU A 359 -47.15 11.90 -25.75
N GLU A 360 -46.60 13.12 -25.74
CA GLU A 360 -47.19 14.40 -26.23
C GLU A 360 -46.31 15.59 -25.78
N ALA A 361 -46.09 16.68 -26.51
CA ALA A 361 -46.04 16.92 -27.96
C ALA A 361 -45.21 18.21 -28.20
N ALA A 362 -44.60 18.35 -29.39
CA ALA A 362 -43.75 19.51 -29.76
C ALA A 362 -44.53 20.61 -30.53
N PRO A 363 -43.95 21.64 -31.23
CA PRO A 363 -43.03 21.42 -32.36
C PRO A 363 -41.88 22.45 -32.56
N VAL A 364 -40.96 22.08 -33.45
CA VAL A 364 -39.91 22.93 -34.06
C VAL A 364 -40.10 22.95 -35.58
N THR A 365 -39.71 24.02 -36.29
CA THR A 365 -39.66 24.02 -37.76
C THR A 365 -38.23 24.02 -38.33
N LYS A 366 -38.04 23.32 -39.45
CA LYS A 366 -36.80 23.25 -40.25
C LYS A 366 -37.12 23.38 -41.75
N LYS A 367 -36.23 24.00 -42.51
CA LYS A 367 -36.02 23.88 -43.99
C LYS A 367 -34.54 24.22 -44.28
N ALA A 368 -33.86 23.75 -45.32
CA ALA A 368 -34.03 22.60 -46.23
C ALA A 368 -32.67 22.30 -46.91
N LYS A 369 -32.52 21.13 -47.57
CA LYS A 369 -31.29 20.71 -48.30
C LYS A 369 -31.29 21.17 -49.77
N LYS A 370 -30.11 21.24 -50.40
CA LYS A 370 -29.90 20.73 -51.78
C LYS A 370 -28.45 20.25 -51.97
N ALA A 371 -28.23 19.35 -52.93
CA ALA A 371 -26.96 18.67 -53.22
C ALA A 371 -26.78 18.48 -54.74
N THR A 372 -25.56 18.20 -55.22
CA THR A 372 -25.31 17.46 -56.48
C THR A 372 -23.89 16.88 -56.61
N ASN A 373 -23.83 15.72 -57.28
CA ASN A 373 -22.76 14.73 -57.55
C ASN A 373 -21.46 15.21 -58.26
N GLY A 374 -20.42 14.34 -58.32
CA GLY A 374 -19.33 14.49 -59.33
C GLY A 374 -18.05 13.59 -59.28
N ALA A 375 -18.15 12.27 -59.47
CA ALA A 375 -17.20 11.35 -60.15
C ALA A 375 -15.63 11.45 -60.11
N THR A 376 -15.00 10.46 -59.45
CA THR A 376 -13.86 9.57 -59.85
C THR A 376 -12.54 10.00 -60.56
N LYS A 377 -11.42 9.52 -59.94
CA LYS A 377 -10.25 8.75 -60.47
C LYS A 377 -8.92 9.41 -60.97
N ASN A 378 -7.85 8.77 -60.49
CA ASN A 378 -6.50 8.52 -61.07
C ASN A 378 -5.37 9.58 -61.06
N ALA A 379 -4.50 9.43 -60.04
CA ALA A 379 -3.08 9.07 -60.13
C ALA A 379 -2.10 9.85 -61.04
N LYS A 380 -1.00 10.33 -60.42
CA LYS A 380 0.36 9.94 -60.84
C LYS A 380 1.41 10.04 -59.72
N LYS A 381 2.46 9.22 -59.86
CA LYS A 381 3.59 8.97 -58.95
C LYS A 381 4.86 9.54 -59.58
N ILE A 382 5.74 10.19 -58.82
CA ILE A 382 7.14 10.43 -59.22
C ILE A 382 8.08 10.26 -58.03
N GLU A 383 9.14 9.48 -58.25
CA GLU A 383 10.40 9.46 -57.52
C GLU A 383 11.55 9.69 -58.55
N ALA A 384 12.83 9.87 -58.22
CA ALA A 384 13.55 9.65 -56.96
C ALA A 384 14.84 10.50 -56.87
N ALA A 385 15.57 10.26 -55.77
CA ALA A 385 17.03 10.41 -55.61
C ALA A 385 17.55 11.82 -55.26
N VAL A 386 18.39 12.07 -54.23
CA VAL A 386 19.42 11.33 -53.46
C VAL A 386 20.82 11.29 -54.10
N LYS A 387 21.84 11.63 -53.29
CA LYS A 387 23.28 11.88 -53.57
C LYS A 387 23.57 13.28 -54.14
N SER A 388 24.65 13.99 -53.79
CA SER A 388 25.84 13.72 -52.96
C SER A 388 26.59 15.06 -52.65
N GLU A 389 27.67 15.20 -51.87
CA GLU A 389 28.55 14.25 -51.12
C GLU A 389 29.03 14.87 -49.76
N ASP A 390 30.33 14.77 -49.43
CA ASP A 390 31.03 15.15 -48.17
C ASP A 390 32.15 16.20 -48.44
N THR A 391 32.51 17.05 -47.46
CA THR A 391 33.79 17.82 -47.51
C THR A 391 34.44 17.96 -46.13
N THR A 392 35.66 17.42 -46.00
CA THR A 392 36.48 17.51 -44.79
C THR A 392 37.40 18.74 -44.81
N GLY A 393 37.50 19.45 -43.67
CA GLY A 393 38.34 20.64 -43.52
C GLY A 393 39.12 20.65 -42.20
N ARG A 394 40.47 20.61 -42.28
CA ARG A 394 41.39 20.34 -41.16
C ARG A 394 42.22 21.59 -40.81
N ARG A 395 42.29 21.98 -39.52
CA ARG A 395 43.46 22.75 -39.00
C ARG A 395 43.64 22.67 -37.46
N ARG A 396 44.88 22.37 -37.04
CA ARG A 396 45.44 22.68 -35.71
C ARG A 396 45.86 24.19 -35.72
N SER A 397 46.39 24.87 -34.70
CA SER A 397 47.06 24.52 -33.43
C SER A 397 47.26 25.82 -32.61
N GLY A 398 47.38 25.77 -31.28
CA GLY A 398 47.86 26.91 -30.48
C GLY A 398 48.04 26.56 -28.99
N ARG A 399 49.28 26.57 -28.49
CA ARG A 399 49.65 26.19 -27.12
C ARG A 399 50.50 27.30 -26.50
N ALA A 400 50.18 27.73 -25.28
CA ALA A 400 51.11 28.49 -24.45
C ALA A 400 51.07 27.98 -22.99
N LYS A 401 52.26 27.62 -22.49
CA LYS A 401 52.64 27.46 -21.08
C LYS A 401 53.12 28.83 -20.56
N ALA A 402 53.55 29.07 -19.31
CA ALA A 402 53.24 28.62 -17.95
C ALA A 402 54.42 29.03 -17.06
N THR A 403 54.20 29.73 -15.95
CA THR A 403 55.18 30.04 -14.87
C THR A 403 54.38 30.54 -13.65
N THR A 404 54.23 29.82 -12.54
CA THR A 404 55.16 29.57 -11.42
C THR A 404 55.62 30.81 -10.66
N ALA A 405 55.13 30.97 -9.42
CA ALA A 405 55.87 31.49 -8.28
C ALA A 405 55.24 30.95 -6.98
N SER A 406 56.08 30.56 -6.02
CA SER A 406 55.69 29.92 -4.75
C SER A 406 56.52 30.50 -3.60
N TYR A 407 55.86 30.86 -2.49
CA TYR A 407 56.42 31.13 -1.15
C TYR A 407 55.18 31.06 -0.20
N LEU A 408 55.11 30.32 0.93
CA LEU A 408 56.02 30.14 2.07
C LEU A 408 56.34 31.48 2.76
N ASP A 409 56.21 31.67 4.07
CA ASP A 409 55.68 30.83 5.17
C ASP A 409 55.35 31.73 6.39
N ASP A 410 54.95 31.12 7.50
CA ASP A 410 55.12 31.55 8.91
C ASP A 410 54.24 32.69 9.50
N SER A 411 53.25 32.27 10.30
CA SER A 411 53.11 32.46 11.79
C SER A 411 53.35 33.86 12.44
N SER A 412 53.07 34.13 13.73
CA SER A 412 52.57 33.38 14.90
C SER A 412 51.80 34.34 15.83
N SER A 413 50.75 33.86 16.54
CA SER A 413 50.43 34.11 17.98
C SER A 413 49.08 33.49 18.36
#